data_AF-A0A7S0L532-F1
#
_entry.id   AF-A0A7S0L532-F1
#
_cell.length_a   1.000
_cell.length_b   1.000
_cell.length_c   1.000
_cell.angle_alpha   90.00
_cell.angle_beta   90.00
_cell.angle_gamma   90.00
#
_symmetry.space_group_name_H-M   'P 1'
#
loop_
_entity.id
_entity.type
_entity.pdbx_description
1 polymer ?
#
loop_
_entity_poly.entity_id
_entity_poly.type
_entity_poly.pdbx_seq_one_letter_code
_entity_poly.pdbx_strand_id
1 'polypeptide(L)'
;SRLNLRACSRRTAVALLVAPPCALQTARAQLPTPRAVAVVAGGFLIPGEQYSTYLRMLHDVGCAAVVFVDGSTLRQPKPIAEGARLLLEQAEEHAIQLGAPDGAPLVLLGHSRGCKTCVA
;
A
#
# COMPACT_ATOMS: atom_id res chain seq x y z
N SER A 1 5.26 -64.00 -26.54
CA SER A 1 4.59 -62.69 -26.56
C SER A 1 5.48 -61.65 -25.90
N ARG A 2 5.76 -60.56 -26.63
CA ARG A 2 6.71 -59.50 -26.25
C ARG A 2 6.06 -58.54 -25.25
N LEU A 3 6.86 -58.00 -24.32
CA LEU A 3 6.92 -56.56 -24.05
C LEU A 3 8.18 -56.22 -23.22
N ASN A 4 9.11 -55.54 -23.88
CA ASN A 4 10.23 -54.81 -23.32
C ASN A 4 9.73 -53.50 -22.71
N LEU A 5 10.08 -53.20 -21.47
CA LEU A 5 10.12 -51.83 -20.96
C LEU A 5 11.46 -51.62 -20.24
N ARG A 6 12.39 -51.05 -21.01
CA ARG A 6 13.72 -50.64 -20.57
C ARG A 6 13.63 -49.50 -19.57
N ALA A 7 14.57 -49.56 -18.63
CA ALA A 7 14.96 -48.51 -17.69
C ALA A 7 15.01 -47.12 -18.34
N CYS A 8 14.26 -46.18 -17.78
CA CYS A 8 14.40 -44.76 -18.07
C CYS A 8 15.32 -44.14 -17.01
N SER A 9 16.58 -43.96 -17.39
CA SER A 9 17.61 -43.26 -16.63
C SER A 9 17.26 -41.77 -16.53
N ARG A 10 17.08 -41.26 -15.31
CA ARG A 10 16.98 -39.82 -15.00
C ARG A 10 18.28 -39.11 -15.42
N ARG A 11 18.26 -38.38 -16.53
CA ARG A 11 19.28 -37.35 -16.83
C ARG A 11 18.77 -36.02 -16.32
N THR A 12 19.37 -35.54 -15.23
CA THR A 12 19.18 -34.19 -14.71
C THR A 12 19.88 -33.21 -15.65
N ALA A 13 19.11 -32.43 -16.41
CA ALA A 13 19.64 -31.28 -17.13
C ALA A 13 19.75 -30.11 -16.16
N VAL A 14 20.96 -29.73 -15.77
CA VAL A 14 21.23 -28.48 -15.06
C VAL A 14 21.21 -27.37 -16.11
N ALA A 15 20.07 -26.68 -16.23
CA ALA A 15 20.00 -25.45 -17.00
C ALA A 15 20.71 -24.35 -16.20
N LEU A 16 21.92 -23.99 -16.64
CA LEU A 16 22.55 -22.73 -16.25
C LEU A 16 21.72 -21.58 -16.85
N LEU A 17 20.83 -21.00 -16.05
CA LEU A 17 20.16 -19.75 -16.38
C LEU A 17 21.18 -18.62 -16.18
N VAL A 18 21.81 -18.18 -17.26
CA VAL A 18 22.56 -16.92 -17.27
C VAL A 18 21.52 -15.81 -17.21
N ALA A 19 21.39 -15.16 -16.05
CA ALA A 19 20.54 -13.98 -15.90
C ALA A 19 21.07 -12.86 -16.81
N PRO A 20 20.24 -12.22 -17.63
CA PRO A 20 20.69 -11.08 -18.41
C PRO A 20 21.07 -9.94 -17.45
N PRO A 21 22.07 -9.10 -17.80
CA PRO A 21 22.36 -7.91 -17.04
C PRO A 21 21.15 -6.97 -17.16
N CYS A 22 20.31 -6.91 -16.12
CA CYS A 22 19.32 -5.86 -15.96
C CYS A 22 20.08 -4.54 -15.78
N ALA A 23 20.37 -3.89 -16.91
CA ALA A 23 20.67 -2.48 -16.92
C ALA A 23 19.46 -1.77 -16.29
N LEU A 24 19.63 -1.31 -15.05
CA LEU A 24 18.76 -0.33 -14.42
C LEU A 24 18.90 0.98 -15.22
N GLN A 25 18.29 1.00 -16.39
CA GLN A 25 17.84 2.26 -16.99
C GLN A 25 16.79 2.78 -16.03
N THR A 26 17.19 3.71 -15.17
CA THR A 26 16.27 4.68 -14.58
C THR A 26 15.73 5.54 -15.72
N ALA A 27 14.86 4.94 -16.54
CA ALA A 27 13.81 5.72 -17.17
C ALA A 27 13.09 6.34 -15.98
N ARG A 28 13.23 7.66 -15.82
CA ARG A 28 12.26 8.47 -15.10
C ARG A 28 10.94 8.33 -15.88
N ALA A 29 10.32 7.16 -15.79
CA ALA A 29 8.92 7.01 -16.09
C ALA A 29 8.27 8.00 -15.15
N GLN A 30 7.72 9.07 -15.72
CA GLN A 30 6.84 9.97 -15.00
C GLN A 30 5.80 9.05 -14.34
N LEU A 31 5.94 8.84 -13.03
CA LEU A 31 4.92 8.12 -12.28
C LEU A 31 3.64 8.89 -12.58
N PRO A 32 2.57 8.20 -13.05
CA PRO A 32 1.33 8.88 -13.35
C PRO A 32 0.93 9.69 -12.12
N THR A 33 0.75 11.00 -12.30
CA THR A 33 0.32 11.88 -11.23
C THR A 33 -0.89 11.23 -10.55
N PRO A 34 -0.87 11.03 -9.23
CA PRO A 34 -1.94 10.33 -8.54
C PRO A 34 -3.26 11.04 -8.81
N ARG A 35 -4.29 10.27 -9.17
CA ARG A 35 -5.60 10.81 -9.56
C ARG A 35 -6.44 11.19 -8.35
N ALA A 36 -6.09 10.66 -7.18
CA ALA A 36 -6.75 10.87 -5.90
C ALA A 36 -5.75 10.64 -4.77
N VAL A 37 -6.05 11.18 -3.60
CA VAL A 37 -5.33 10.93 -2.35
C VAL A 37 -6.22 10.06 -1.47
N ALA A 38 -5.65 9.02 -0.89
CA ALA A 38 -6.35 8.10 0.00
C ALA A 38 -5.68 8.05 1.36
N VAL A 39 -6.49 8.09 2.42
CA VAL A 39 -6.02 7.91 3.79
C VAL A 39 -6.73 6.73 4.42
N VAL A 40 -5.96 5.75 4.88
CA VAL A 40 -6.45 4.62 5.67
C VAL A 40 -6.34 4.98 7.15
N ALA A 41 -7.46 5.31 7.78
CA ALA A 41 -7.53 5.61 9.19
C ALA A 41 -7.55 4.33 10.02
N GLY A 42 -6.46 4.09 10.74
CA GLY A 42 -6.25 2.94 11.58
C GLY A 42 -7.23 2.85 12.76
N GLY A 43 -7.40 1.62 13.26
CA GLY A 43 -8.17 1.36 14.46
C GLY A 43 -7.34 1.64 15.73
N PHE A 44 -8.05 1.81 16.85
CA PHE A 44 -7.41 2.01 18.15
C PHE A 44 -6.51 0.83 18.51
N LEU A 45 -5.25 1.10 18.83
CA LEU A 45 -4.23 0.10 19.17
C LEU A 45 -3.90 -0.91 18.05
N ILE A 46 -4.28 -0.60 16.81
CA ILE A 46 -3.92 -1.45 15.66
C ILE A 46 -2.68 -0.87 14.98
N PRO A 47 -1.59 -1.64 14.87
CA PRO A 47 -0.37 -1.18 14.20
C PRO A 47 -0.62 -0.83 12.73
N GLY A 48 0.07 0.20 12.23
CA GLY A 48 -0.10 0.71 10.86
C GLY A 48 0.28 -0.31 9.78
N GLU A 49 1.20 -1.22 10.09
CA GLU A 49 1.73 -2.25 9.19
C GLU A 49 0.64 -3.23 8.72
N GLN A 50 -0.43 -3.39 9.50
CA GLN A 50 -1.57 -4.24 9.13
C GLN A 50 -2.34 -3.71 7.91
N TYR A 51 -2.14 -2.45 7.54
CA TYR A 51 -2.85 -1.82 6.43
C TYR A 51 -2.07 -1.82 5.10
N SER A 52 -0.89 -2.45 5.06
CA SER A 52 -0.03 -2.54 3.86
C SER A 52 -0.77 -3.08 2.62
N THR A 53 -1.64 -4.08 2.79
CA THR A 53 -2.46 -4.62 1.70
C THR A 53 -3.44 -3.59 1.14
N TYR A 54 -4.04 -2.75 1.99
CA TYR A 54 -4.93 -1.67 1.56
C TYR A 54 -4.18 -0.61 0.75
N LEU A 55 -3.00 -0.20 1.22
CA LEU A 55 -2.15 0.74 0.48
C LEU A 55 -1.83 0.23 -0.92
N ARG A 56 -1.42 -1.04 -1.04
CA ARG A 56 -1.12 -1.65 -2.34
C ARG A 56 -2.33 -1.59 -3.27
N MET A 57 -3.51 -2.00 -2.81
CA MET A 57 -4.72 -1.96 -3.63
C MET A 57 -5.10 -0.53 -4.05
N LEU A 58 -4.93 0.46 -3.17
CA LEU A 58 -5.21 1.86 -3.48
C LEU A 58 -4.22 2.41 -4.52
N HIS A 59 -2.94 2.05 -4.42
CA HIS A 59 -1.95 2.38 -5.44
C HIS A 59 -2.26 1.72 -6.78
N ASP A 60 -2.68 0.45 -6.79
CA ASP A 60 -3.04 -0.28 -8.01
C ASP A 60 -4.22 0.38 -8.76
N VAL A 61 -5.11 1.09 -8.05
CA VAL A 61 -6.21 1.88 -8.65
C VAL A 61 -5.87 3.35 -8.90
N GLY A 62 -4.61 3.75 -8.70
CA GLY A 62 -4.10 5.09 -9.03
C GLY A 62 -4.25 6.15 -7.94
N CYS A 63 -4.45 5.72 -6.68
CA CYS A 63 -4.45 6.62 -5.53
C CYS A 63 -3.04 6.77 -4.93
N ALA A 64 -2.73 7.98 -4.47
CA ALA A 64 -1.68 8.23 -3.50
C ALA A 64 -2.19 7.86 -2.10
N ALA A 65 -1.71 6.76 -1.53
CA ALA A 65 -2.27 6.22 -0.29
C ALA A 65 -1.30 6.31 0.89
N VAL A 66 -1.83 6.69 2.06
CA VAL A 66 -1.10 6.71 3.34
C VAL A 66 -1.94 6.13 4.48
N VAL A 67 -1.29 5.59 5.51
CA VAL A 67 -1.95 5.15 6.73
C VAL A 67 -1.87 6.26 7.77
N PHE A 68 -3.01 6.58 8.36
CA PHE A 68 -3.13 7.47 9.52
C PHE A 68 -3.31 6.64 10.79
N VAL A 69 -2.40 6.80 11.74
CA VAL A 69 -2.53 6.25 13.10
C VAL A 69 -2.51 7.43 14.06
N ASP A 70 -3.61 7.66 14.78
CA ASP A 70 -3.76 8.83 15.66
C ASP A 70 -2.80 8.80 16.87
N GLY A 71 -2.14 7.67 17.13
CA GLY A 71 -1.23 7.46 18.27
C GLY A 71 -1.97 7.37 19.61
N SER A 72 -3.30 7.24 19.59
CA SER A 72 -4.12 7.12 20.78
C SER A 72 -3.80 5.82 21.51
N THR A 73 -3.63 5.90 22.83
CA THR A 73 -3.36 4.74 23.68
C THR A 73 -4.40 4.62 24.78
N LEU A 74 -4.42 3.50 25.51
CA LEU A 74 -5.27 3.35 26.70
C LEU A 74 -4.96 4.37 27.80
N ARG A 75 -3.70 4.81 27.90
CA ARG A 75 -3.26 5.78 28.92
C ARG A 75 -3.50 7.22 28.49
N GLN A 76 -3.50 7.47 27.18
CA GLN A 76 -3.66 8.78 26.58
C GLN A 76 -4.64 8.67 25.41
N PRO A 77 -5.95 8.56 25.71
CA PRO A 77 -6.96 8.52 24.66
C PRO A 77 -7.10 9.91 24.05
N LYS A 78 -6.93 10.01 22.74
CA LYS A 78 -7.24 11.26 22.01
C LYS A 78 -8.74 11.40 21.76
N PRO A 79 -9.31 12.62 21.68
CA PRO A 79 -10.67 12.82 21.17
C PRO A 79 -10.77 12.47 19.68
N ILE A 80 -11.94 12.00 19.23
CA ILE A 80 -12.18 11.67 17.81
C ILE A 80 -12.04 12.92 16.92
N ALA A 81 -12.58 14.06 17.35
CA ALA A 81 -12.49 15.32 16.59
C ALA A 81 -11.04 15.79 16.40
N GLU A 82 -10.17 15.58 17.40
CA GLU A 82 -8.74 15.87 17.27
C GLU A 82 -8.10 14.95 16.23
N GLY A 83 -8.43 13.66 16.25
CA GLY A 83 -7.97 12.71 15.25
C GLY A 83 -8.43 13.07 13.83
N ALA A 84 -9.65 13.58 13.67
CA ALA A 84 -10.20 13.95 12.36
C ALA A 84 -9.43 15.12 11.75
N ARG A 85 -9.14 16.14 12.55
CA ARG A 85 -8.27 17.26 12.13
C ARG A 85 -6.88 16.78 11.70
N LEU A 86 -6.23 15.97 12.54
CA LEU A 86 -4.88 15.45 12.25
C LEU A 86 -4.85 14.55 11.00
N LEU A 87 -5.93 13.80 10.76
CA LEU A 87 -6.07 12.98 9.56
C LEU A 87 -6.11 13.83 8.29
N LEU A 88 -6.85 14.94 8.31
CA LEU A 88 -6.94 15.85 7.16
C LEU A 88 -5.60 16.58 6.92
N GLU A 89 -4.92 17.01 7.98
CA GLU A 89 -3.57 17.60 7.89
C GLU A 89 -2.58 16.61 7.26
N GLN A 90 -2.59 15.35 7.70
CA GLN A 90 -1.73 14.34 7.11
C GLN A 90 -2.10 14.04 5.64
N ALA A 91 -3.40 14.09 5.29
CA ALA A 91 -3.85 13.92 3.90
C ALA A 91 -3.29 15.03 2.99
N GLU A 92 -3.36 16.28 3.46
CA GLU A 92 -2.87 17.46 2.74
C GLU A 92 -1.35 17.45 2.59
N GLU A 93 -0.61 17.17 3.66
CA GLU A 93 0.85 17.02 3.62
C GLU A 93 1.27 15.94 2.62
N HIS A 94 0.56 14.81 2.61
CA HIS A 94 0.83 13.71 1.69
C HIS A 94 0.51 14.09 0.24
N ALA A 95 -0.57 14.83 0.01
CA ALA A 95 -0.93 15.35 -1.32
C ALA A 95 0.16 16.27 -1.87
N ILE A 96 0.64 17.20 -1.05
CA ILE A 96 1.71 18.15 -1.40
C ILE A 96 3.02 17.43 -1.72
N GLN A 97 3.42 16.47 -0.89
CA GLN A 97 4.66 15.69 -1.08
C GLN A 97 4.68 14.94 -2.42
N LEU A 98 3.51 14.50 -2.90
CA LEU A 98 3.37 13.75 -4.14
C LEU A 98 3.03 14.62 -5.35
N GLY A 99 2.89 15.93 -5.16
CA GLY A 99 2.47 16.84 -6.24
C GLY A 99 1.10 16.48 -6.79
N ALA A 100 0.17 16.05 -5.92
CA ALA A 100 -1.20 15.83 -6.31
C ALA A 100 -1.82 17.16 -6.82
N PRO A 101 -2.67 17.12 -7.85
CA PRO A 101 -3.29 18.32 -8.38
C PRO A 101 -4.23 18.96 -7.36
N ASP A 102 -4.36 20.29 -7.41
CA ASP A 102 -5.35 21.01 -6.61
C ASP A 102 -6.75 20.45 -6.89
N GLY A 103 -7.50 20.16 -5.82
CA GLY A 103 -8.83 19.56 -5.91
C GLY A 103 -8.83 18.06 -6.23
N ALA A 104 -7.68 17.36 -6.13
CA ALA A 104 -7.65 15.91 -6.17
C ALA A 104 -8.66 15.32 -5.17
N PRO A 105 -9.48 14.33 -5.58
CA PRO A 105 -10.42 13.68 -4.67
C PRO A 105 -9.71 13.07 -3.46
N LEU A 106 -10.27 13.28 -2.27
CA LEU A 106 -9.86 12.64 -1.03
C LEU A 106 -10.73 11.41 -0.76
N VAL A 107 -10.09 10.26 -0.58
CA VAL A 107 -10.74 8.99 -0.24
C VAL A 107 -10.36 8.62 1.19
N LEU A 108 -11.36 8.43 2.06
CA LEU A 108 -11.14 8.03 3.44
C LEU A 108 -11.59 6.59 3.66
N LEU A 109 -10.69 5.74 4.14
CA LEU A 109 -10.99 4.36 4.52
C LEU A 109 -10.78 4.21 6.02
N GLY A 110 -11.86 4.05 6.77
CA GLY A 110 -11.78 3.82 8.21
C GLY A 110 -11.76 2.34 8.57
N HIS A 111 -10.99 1.98 9.60
CA HIS A 111 -11.12 0.70 10.29
C HIS A 111 -11.50 0.92 11.77
N SER A 112 -12.58 0.27 12.22
CA SER A 112 -13.03 0.32 13.63
C SER A 112 -13.21 1.77 14.10
N ARG A 113 -12.50 2.21 15.15
CA ARG A 113 -12.49 3.60 15.62
C ARG A 113 -12.09 4.60 14.53
N GLY A 114 -11.21 4.22 13.61
CA GLY A 114 -10.83 5.05 12.46
C GLY A 114 -12.03 5.45 11.59
N CYS A 115 -13.07 4.62 11.50
CA CYS A 115 -14.31 4.98 10.80
C CYS A 115 -14.98 6.21 11.42
N LYS A 116 -14.91 6.37 12.75
CA LYS A 116 -15.45 7.54 13.44
C LYS A 116 -14.61 8.78 13.15
N THR A 117 -13.29 8.62 13.09
CA THR A 117 -12.37 9.70 12.71
C THR A 117 -12.62 10.22 11.30
N CYS A 118 -12.98 9.34 10.35
CA CYS A 118 -13.25 9.75 8.97
C CYS A 118 -14.55 10.57 8.76
N VAL A 119 -15.47 10.59 9.74
CA VAL A 119 -16.81 11.20 9.61
C VAL A 119 -17.14 12.19 10.72
N ALA A 120 -16.16 12.54 11.55
CA ALA A 120 -16.35 13.40 12.72
C ALA A 120 -16.20 14.89 12.41
#